data_AF-A0A534LIG7-F1
#
_entry.id   AF-A0A534LIG7-F1
#
_cell.length_a   1.000
_cell.length_b   1.000
_cell.length_c   1.000
_cell.angle_alpha   90.00
_cell.angle_beta   90.00
_cell.angle_gamma   90.00
#
_symmetry.space_group_name_H-M   'P 1'
#
loop_
_entity.id
_entity.type
_entity.pdbx_description
1 polymer ?
#
loop_
_entity_poly.entity_id
_entity_poly.type
_entity_poly.pdbx_seq_one_letter_code
_entity_poly.pdbx_strand_id
1 'polypeptide(L)'
;RDESINAQIATGIASYRRHFGRPPRGIWLPECAYRPGYEWSRPVGPAKTWLRPGLEEVVGRHGLRYFFVDTHLVAGGAPIGTYEDRLGQRRLDAARDGTGLSPNEPYTVSAAGRRKVAILARDPRSSVQVWSADYGYPGDGAYLEFHRKHGMDGLRYWRVTDRRLALREKVPYDPNAARERAEAHADHFASLVIETLREHREATGRTGVVVAPFDTELFGHWWFEGPWWLEAVLRKLEGQVDVVTASDFLAAHPPRSTIRLPEGSWGQGGHHWVWLNDGTRWIWEDVYRAEDAFLDVLRATRSRKDPTMRRRG
;
A
#
# COMPACT_ATOMS: atom_id res chain seq x y z
N ARG A 1 2.40 -16.23 15.11
CA ARG A 1 3.15 -17.43 14.61
C ARG A 1 2.94 -17.56 13.10
N ASP A 2 3.58 -18.51 12.42
CA ASP A 2 3.36 -18.67 10.96
C ASP A 2 1.94 -19.14 10.64
N GLU A 3 1.33 -19.94 11.52
CA GLU A 3 -0.06 -20.37 11.40
C GLU A 3 -1.02 -19.18 11.34
N SER A 4 -0.76 -18.11 12.10
CA SER A 4 -1.58 -16.89 12.10
C SER A 4 -1.53 -16.16 10.76
N ILE A 5 -0.34 -16.01 10.18
CA ILE A 5 -0.16 -15.38 8.86
C ILE A 5 -0.90 -16.20 7.80
N ASN A 6 -0.73 -17.52 7.84
CA ASN A 6 -1.42 -18.43 6.93
C ASN A 6 -2.94 -18.32 7.08
N ALA A 7 -3.45 -18.24 8.31
CA ALA A 7 -4.86 -18.07 8.58
C ALA A 7 -5.40 -16.73 8.06
N GLN A 8 -4.66 -15.63 8.22
CA GLN A 8 -5.05 -14.33 7.67
C GLN A 8 -5.17 -14.37 6.15
N ILE A 9 -4.15 -14.88 5.45
CA ILE A 9 -4.15 -14.97 3.99
C ILE A 9 -5.25 -15.91 3.49
N ALA A 10 -5.39 -17.09 4.12
CA ALA A 10 -6.42 -18.05 3.74
C ALA A 10 -7.84 -17.50 3.94
N THR A 11 -8.07 -16.77 5.03
CA THR A 11 -9.36 -16.12 5.30
C THR A 11 -9.65 -15.03 4.29
N GLY A 12 -8.64 -14.21 3.93
CA GLY A 12 -8.75 -13.21 2.86
C GLY A 12 -9.12 -13.83 1.51
N ILE A 13 -8.46 -14.93 1.13
CA ILE A 13 -8.76 -15.67 -0.11
C ILE A 13 -10.18 -16.24 -0.10
N ALA A 14 -10.60 -16.85 1.02
CA ALA A 14 -11.94 -17.41 1.16
C ALA A 14 -13.01 -16.30 1.06
N SER A 15 -12.78 -15.16 1.71
CA SER A 15 -13.65 -13.99 1.62
C SER A 15 -13.70 -13.45 0.18
N TYR A 16 -12.57 -13.29 -0.49
CA TYR A 16 -12.54 -12.84 -1.89
C TYR A 16 -13.34 -13.78 -2.79
N ARG A 17 -13.12 -15.10 -2.69
CA ARG A 17 -13.86 -16.10 -3.49
C ARG A 17 -15.36 -16.02 -3.24
N ARG A 18 -15.79 -15.82 -1.99
CA ARG A 18 -17.20 -15.69 -1.63
C ARG A 18 -17.88 -14.51 -2.33
N HIS A 19 -17.21 -13.36 -2.43
CA HIS A 19 -17.81 -12.15 -3.01
C HIS A 19 -17.60 -12.01 -4.52
N PHE A 20 -16.52 -12.56 -5.07
CA PHE A 20 -16.16 -12.39 -6.49
C PHE A 20 -16.26 -13.67 -7.34
N GLY A 21 -16.61 -14.81 -6.75
CA GLY A 21 -16.83 -16.08 -7.46
C GLY A 21 -15.58 -16.72 -8.08
N ARG A 22 -14.38 -16.19 -7.82
CA ARG A 22 -13.11 -16.65 -8.40
C ARG A 22 -11.94 -16.48 -7.43
N PRO A 23 -10.83 -17.23 -7.56
CA PRO A 23 -9.65 -17.00 -6.74
C PRO A 23 -8.97 -15.65 -7.04
N PRO A 24 -8.43 -14.96 -6.02
CA PRO A 24 -7.63 -13.75 -6.25
C PRO A 24 -6.29 -14.10 -6.91
N ARG A 25 -5.80 -13.21 -7.79
CA ARG A 25 -4.49 -13.35 -8.46
C ARG A 25 -3.35 -12.63 -7.74
N GLY A 26 -3.64 -11.59 -6.98
CA GLY A 26 -2.67 -10.81 -6.21
C GLY A 26 -3.20 -10.41 -4.84
N ILE A 27 -2.34 -9.80 -4.03
CA ILE A 27 -2.65 -9.37 -2.67
C ILE A 27 -2.06 -7.99 -2.38
N TRP A 28 -2.83 -7.16 -1.69
CA TRP A 28 -2.29 -6.00 -0.98
C TRP A 28 -1.78 -6.49 0.37
N LEU A 29 -0.46 -6.49 0.57
CA LEU A 29 0.09 -6.75 1.90
C LEU A 29 -0.32 -5.57 2.79
N PRO A 30 -0.89 -5.81 3.99
CA PRO A 30 -1.23 -4.73 4.90
C PRO A 30 -0.03 -3.81 5.08
N GLU A 31 -0.23 -2.53 4.77
CA GLU A 31 0.80 -1.48 4.87
C GLU A 31 2.02 -1.67 3.96
N CYS A 32 1.88 -2.45 2.88
CA CYS A 32 3.01 -2.93 2.08
C CYS A 32 4.12 -3.56 2.95
N ALA A 33 3.76 -4.05 4.16
CA ALA A 33 4.71 -4.56 5.12
C ALA A 33 5.26 -5.91 4.64
N TYR A 34 6.53 -5.93 4.30
CA TYR A 34 7.22 -7.09 3.74
C TYR A 34 8.40 -7.50 4.65
N ARG A 35 8.64 -8.80 4.74
CA ARG A 35 9.77 -9.39 5.46
C ARG A 35 10.33 -10.59 4.67
N PRO A 36 11.64 -10.63 4.37
CA PRO A 36 12.29 -11.80 3.78
C PRO A 36 12.47 -12.92 4.81
N GLY A 37 12.79 -14.13 4.36
CA GLY A 37 13.05 -15.25 5.27
C GLY A 37 14.34 -15.06 6.08
N TYR A 38 14.27 -15.18 7.41
CA TYR A 38 15.44 -15.15 8.31
C TYR A 38 15.09 -15.73 9.69
N GLU A 39 16.09 -15.88 10.56
CA GLU A 39 15.92 -16.27 11.97
C GLU A 39 15.25 -15.17 12.77
N TRP A 40 13.99 -15.38 13.14
CA TRP A 40 13.15 -14.34 13.74
C TRP A 40 12.82 -14.67 15.19
N SER A 41 12.85 -13.66 16.06
CA SER A 41 12.30 -13.70 17.41
C SER A 41 11.18 -12.67 17.55
N ARG A 42 10.23 -12.95 18.44
CA ARG A 42 9.18 -11.97 18.78
C ARG A 42 9.84 -10.68 19.29
N PRO A 43 9.30 -9.51 18.91
CA PRO A 43 9.79 -8.22 19.41
C PRO A 43 9.39 -7.96 20.87
N VAL A 44 8.40 -8.69 21.40
CA VAL A 44 7.96 -8.62 22.79
C VAL A 44 7.73 -10.01 23.36
N GLY A 45 7.82 -10.13 24.69
CA GLY A 45 7.75 -11.41 25.39
C GLY A 45 9.08 -12.16 25.41
N PRO A 46 9.08 -13.45 25.81
CA PRO A 46 10.31 -14.22 25.94
C PRO A 46 10.99 -14.41 24.58
N ALA A 47 12.29 -14.13 24.53
CA ALA A 47 13.10 -14.32 23.33
C ALA A 47 13.11 -15.80 22.95
N LYS A 48 12.68 -16.08 21.72
CA LYS A 48 12.70 -17.41 21.13
C LYS A 48 12.85 -17.25 19.63
N THR A 49 13.97 -17.72 19.10
CA THR A 49 14.28 -17.60 17.68
C THR A 49 13.86 -18.86 16.93
N TRP A 50 13.30 -18.69 15.74
CA TRP A 50 13.11 -19.79 14.78
C TRP A 50 13.24 -19.26 13.36
N LEU A 51 13.59 -20.15 12.43
CA LEU A 51 13.61 -19.81 11.01
C LEU A 51 12.18 -19.55 10.53
N ARG A 52 11.94 -18.34 10.05
CA ARG A 52 10.62 -17.91 9.61
C ARG A 52 10.62 -17.64 8.10
N PRO A 53 9.78 -18.32 7.29
CA PRO A 53 9.78 -18.17 5.84
C PRO A 53 9.47 -16.75 5.42
N GLY A 54 10.00 -16.29 4.29
CA GLY A 54 9.69 -14.95 3.76
C GLY A 54 8.21 -14.82 3.38
N LEU A 55 7.68 -13.60 3.39
CA LEU A 55 6.27 -13.38 3.04
C LEU A 55 5.97 -13.78 1.59
N GLU A 56 6.92 -13.63 0.68
CA GLU A 56 6.84 -14.12 -0.70
C GLU A 56 6.61 -15.64 -0.77
N GLU A 57 7.18 -16.40 0.16
CA GLU A 57 6.99 -17.84 0.23
C GLU A 57 5.59 -18.20 0.72
N VAL A 58 5.11 -17.50 1.74
CA VAL A 58 3.74 -17.69 2.24
C VAL A 58 2.73 -17.33 1.14
N VAL A 59 2.89 -16.16 0.51
CA VAL A 59 2.05 -15.68 -0.61
C VAL A 59 2.04 -16.71 -1.76
N GLY A 60 3.21 -17.19 -2.20
CA GLY A 60 3.32 -18.16 -3.29
C GLY A 60 2.73 -19.54 -2.98
N ARG A 61 2.78 -19.99 -1.71
CA ARG A 61 2.12 -21.23 -1.27
C ARG A 61 0.59 -21.14 -1.35
N HIS A 62 0.03 -19.97 -1.11
CA HIS A 62 -1.42 -19.70 -1.25
C HIS A 62 -1.88 -19.48 -2.70
N GLY A 63 -0.97 -19.56 -3.68
CA GLY A 63 -1.29 -19.44 -5.11
C GLY A 63 -1.48 -18.00 -5.60
N LEU A 64 -1.15 -17.01 -4.77
CA LEU A 64 -1.11 -15.59 -5.13
C LEU A 64 0.16 -15.32 -5.95
N ARG A 65 0.04 -14.47 -6.97
CA ARG A 65 1.07 -14.28 -8.01
C ARG A 65 1.83 -12.98 -7.87
N TYR A 66 1.27 -11.98 -7.22
CA TYR A 66 1.93 -10.69 -7.02
C TYR A 66 1.45 -9.93 -5.79
N PHE A 67 2.26 -8.99 -5.34
CA PHE A 67 1.93 -7.98 -4.34
C PHE A 67 2.64 -6.65 -4.64
N PHE A 68 2.36 -5.63 -3.83
CA PHE A 68 2.90 -4.28 -3.98
C PHE A 68 3.88 -3.95 -2.85
N VAL A 69 4.89 -3.13 -3.16
CA VAL A 69 5.91 -2.68 -2.20
C VAL A 69 6.17 -1.19 -2.35
N ASP A 70 6.79 -0.58 -1.34
CA ASP A 70 7.21 0.81 -1.45
C ASP A 70 8.51 0.97 -2.25
N THR A 71 8.72 2.16 -2.84
CA THR A 71 9.85 2.47 -3.74
C THR A 71 11.20 2.09 -3.14
N HIS A 72 11.41 2.40 -1.85
CA HIS A 72 12.71 2.24 -1.19
C HIS A 72 13.12 0.77 -0.96
N LEU A 73 12.17 -0.17 -1.02
CA LEU A 73 12.47 -1.61 -1.01
C LEU A 73 13.16 -2.04 -2.31
N VAL A 74 12.83 -1.38 -3.42
CA VAL A 74 13.37 -1.68 -4.76
C VAL A 74 14.54 -0.77 -5.11
N ALA A 75 14.33 0.54 -5.17
CA ALA A 75 15.30 1.52 -5.67
C ALA A 75 16.36 1.92 -4.63
N GLY A 76 16.14 1.60 -3.34
CA GLY A 76 16.92 2.17 -2.24
C GLY A 76 16.49 3.61 -1.94
N GLY A 77 17.37 4.39 -1.31
CA GLY A 77 17.08 5.76 -0.91
C GLY A 77 16.25 5.87 0.38
N ALA A 78 15.72 7.06 0.63
CA ALA A 78 14.86 7.35 1.77
C ALA A 78 13.42 6.86 1.53
N PRO A 79 12.73 6.31 2.55
CA PRO A 79 11.32 5.94 2.45
C PRO A 79 10.40 7.11 2.13
N ILE A 80 9.35 6.86 1.36
CA ILE A 80 8.34 7.88 1.03
C ILE A 80 7.26 7.84 2.11
N GLY A 81 7.49 8.56 3.19
CA GLY A 81 6.53 8.65 4.30
C GLY A 81 5.13 9.06 3.83
N THR A 82 4.12 8.31 4.26
CA THR A 82 2.70 8.60 4.02
C THR A 82 2.11 9.55 5.08
N TYR A 83 2.67 9.54 6.29
CA TYR A 83 2.24 10.41 7.39
C TYR A 83 3.35 11.39 7.76
N GLU A 84 2.97 12.66 7.81
CA GLU A 84 3.76 13.85 8.11
C GLU A 84 5.05 13.67 8.94
N ASP A 85 6.06 14.45 8.54
CA ASP A 85 7.23 14.86 9.32
C ASP A 85 6.90 15.79 10.52
N ARG A 86 5.63 15.93 10.92
CA ARG A 86 5.20 16.88 11.97
C ARG A 86 5.56 16.49 13.40
N LEU A 87 6.11 15.30 13.61
CA LEU A 87 6.64 14.90 14.92
C LEU A 87 8.16 14.84 14.83
N GLY A 88 8.82 15.94 15.23
CA GLY A 88 10.27 16.15 15.32
C GLY A 88 11.03 15.21 16.26
N GLN A 89 10.57 13.97 16.41
CA GLN A 89 11.22 12.86 17.05
C GLN A 89 10.98 11.63 16.17
N ARG A 90 11.93 11.27 15.29
CA ARG A 90 11.96 9.91 14.77
C ARG A 90 13.34 9.54 14.22
N ARG A 91 13.80 8.36 14.63
CA ARG A 91 14.74 7.52 13.88
C ARG A 91 14.08 7.20 12.55
N LEU A 92 14.33 8.02 11.54
CA LEU A 92 14.32 7.52 10.18
C LEU A 92 15.45 6.50 10.11
N ASP A 93 15.17 5.27 9.69
CA ASP A 93 16.26 4.38 9.33
C ASP A 93 17.08 5.04 8.22
N ALA A 94 18.39 4.90 8.30
CA ALA A 94 19.31 5.59 7.39
C ALA A 94 18.92 5.30 5.94
N ALA A 95 18.90 6.34 5.11
CA ALA A 95 18.67 6.20 3.68
C ALA A 95 19.59 5.11 3.12
N ARG A 96 19.01 4.16 2.38
CA ARG A 96 19.77 3.04 1.80
C ARG A 96 20.49 3.51 0.54
N ASP A 97 21.62 2.90 0.24
CA ASP A 97 22.28 3.11 -1.04
C ASP A 97 21.32 2.80 -2.20
N GLY A 98 21.40 3.61 -3.26
CA GLY A 98 20.62 3.39 -4.46
C GLY A 98 21.00 2.05 -5.09
N THR A 99 20.00 1.21 -5.37
CA THR A 99 20.22 -0.13 -5.95
C THR A 99 20.43 -0.10 -7.46
N GLY A 100 20.15 1.03 -8.11
CA GLY A 100 20.08 1.17 -9.57
C GLY A 100 18.83 0.52 -10.20
N LEU A 101 17.94 -0.05 -9.39
CA LEU A 101 16.67 -0.63 -9.86
C LEU A 101 15.60 0.47 -9.99
N SER A 102 14.78 0.37 -11.03
CA SER A 102 13.71 1.33 -11.29
C SER A 102 12.41 0.86 -10.61
N PRO A 103 11.69 1.73 -9.88
CA PRO A 103 10.37 1.37 -9.36
C PRO A 103 9.32 1.17 -10.47
N ASN A 104 9.62 1.62 -11.69
CA ASN A 104 8.74 1.53 -12.84
C ASN A 104 8.93 0.22 -13.65
N GLU A 105 9.54 -0.80 -13.05
CA GLU A 105 9.64 -2.14 -13.61
C GLU A 105 9.03 -3.19 -12.66
N PRO A 106 8.46 -4.27 -13.20
CA PRO A 106 8.11 -5.42 -12.39
C PRO A 106 9.36 -6.24 -12.07
N TYR A 107 9.44 -6.77 -10.85
CA TYR A 107 10.47 -7.73 -10.43
C TYR A 107 9.84 -9.02 -9.92
N THR A 108 10.64 -10.09 -9.84
CA THR A 108 10.26 -11.28 -9.06
C THR A 108 11.05 -11.35 -7.77
N VAL A 109 10.44 -11.88 -6.73
CA VAL A 109 11.11 -12.36 -5.52
C VAL A 109 11.00 -13.88 -5.47
N SER A 110 12.07 -14.55 -5.06
CA SER A 110 12.11 -16.01 -5.01
C SER A 110 11.56 -16.50 -3.68
N ALA A 111 10.44 -17.21 -3.70
CA ALA A 111 10.06 -18.10 -2.62
C ALA A 111 10.98 -19.32 -2.63
N ALA A 112 11.28 -19.91 -1.47
CA ALA A 112 11.95 -21.21 -1.45
C ALA A 112 11.12 -22.24 -2.24
N GLY A 113 11.77 -22.93 -3.19
CA GLY A 113 11.15 -23.91 -4.07
C GLY A 113 10.45 -23.32 -5.31
N ARG A 114 11.24 -23.00 -6.37
CA ARG A 114 10.87 -22.66 -7.79
C ARG A 114 9.71 -21.69 -8.06
N ARG A 115 8.89 -21.29 -7.09
CA ARG A 115 7.77 -20.37 -7.26
C ARG A 115 8.30 -18.95 -7.13
N LYS A 116 8.03 -18.17 -8.17
CA LYS A 116 8.34 -16.74 -8.19
C LYS A 116 7.06 -15.96 -7.96
N VAL A 117 7.13 -14.95 -7.10
CA VAL A 117 6.05 -13.99 -6.90
C VAL A 117 6.51 -12.67 -7.47
N ALA A 118 5.68 -12.04 -8.31
CA ALA A 118 5.99 -10.75 -8.88
C ALA A 118 5.74 -9.63 -7.86
N ILE A 119 6.48 -8.54 -7.98
CA ILE A 119 6.28 -7.32 -7.20
C ILE A 119 6.15 -6.13 -8.14
N LEU A 120 5.38 -5.16 -7.68
CA LEU A 120 5.20 -3.86 -8.31
C LEU A 120 5.47 -2.79 -7.25
N ALA A 121 6.41 -1.89 -7.52
CA ALA A 121 6.75 -0.83 -6.58
C ALA A 121 5.87 0.40 -6.80
N ARG A 122 5.50 1.07 -5.71
CA ARG A 122 4.90 2.41 -5.73
C ARG A 122 5.77 3.34 -6.57
N ASP A 123 5.14 4.18 -7.38
CA ASP A 123 5.83 5.21 -8.14
C ASP A 123 6.00 6.47 -7.27
N PRO A 124 7.23 7.00 -7.09
CA PRO A 124 7.48 8.14 -6.22
C PRO A 124 6.85 9.44 -6.71
N ARG A 125 6.92 9.71 -8.02
CA ARG A 125 6.49 10.99 -8.62
C ARG A 125 4.98 11.18 -8.45
N SER A 126 4.20 10.19 -8.89
CA SER A 126 2.75 10.18 -8.75
C SER A 126 2.28 10.25 -7.30
N SER A 127 2.97 9.54 -6.42
CA SER A 127 2.64 9.49 -5.00
C SER A 127 2.80 10.83 -4.31
N VAL A 128 3.97 11.46 -4.47
CA VAL A 128 4.32 12.74 -3.88
C VAL A 128 3.37 13.85 -4.36
N GLN A 129 2.97 13.80 -5.63
CA GLN A 129 2.08 14.79 -6.23
C GLN A 129 0.64 14.76 -5.68
N VAL A 130 0.21 13.63 -5.12
CA VAL A 130 -1.14 13.50 -4.53
C VAL A 130 -1.09 13.58 -3.00
N TRP A 131 -0.13 12.93 -2.35
CA TRP A 131 -0.07 12.81 -0.89
C TRP A 131 0.68 13.93 -0.17
N SER A 132 1.40 14.80 -0.88
CA SER A 132 2.13 15.88 -0.20
C SER A 132 1.19 16.84 0.52
N ALA A 133 1.44 17.04 1.83
CA ALA A 133 0.72 18.02 2.62
C ALA A 133 0.94 19.46 2.11
N ASP A 134 2.14 19.74 1.59
CA ASP A 134 2.55 21.09 1.19
C ASP A 134 2.13 21.44 -0.24
N TYR A 135 2.21 20.48 -1.17
CA TYR A 135 2.04 20.73 -2.61
C TYR A 135 1.17 19.69 -3.33
N GLY A 136 0.60 18.72 -2.60
CA GLY A 136 -0.32 17.75 -3.18
C GLY A 136 -1.62 18.40 -3.65
N TYR A 137 -2.29 17.83 -4.64
CA TYR A 137 -3.55 18.38 -5.15
C TYR A 137 -4.62 18.61 -4.07
N PRO A 138 -4.86 17.68 -3.11
CA PRO A 138 -5.98 17.80 -2.16
C PRO A 138 -6.02 19.07 -1.31
N GLY A 139 -4.88 19.74 -1.10
CA GLY A 139 -4.83 20.99 -0.34
C GLY A 139 -4.93 22.26 -1.18
N ASP A 140 -5.32 22.15 -2.46
CA ASP A 140 -5.59 23.32 -3.29
C ASP A 140 -6.72 24.17 -2.72
N GLY A 141 -6.56 25.49 -2.81
CA GLY A 141 -7.50 26.45 -2.24
C GLY A 141 -8.91 26.35 -2.80
N ALA A 142 -9.12 25.78 -3.99
CA ALA A 142 -10.44 25.62 -4.61
C ALA A 142 -11.25 24.44 -4.02
N TYR A 143 -10.60 23.45 -3.43
CA TYR A 143 -11.24 22.22 -2.96
C TYR A 143 -11.93 22.36 -1.63
N LEU A 144 -12.90 21.47 -1.36
CA LEU A 144 -13.68 21.46 -0.13
C LEU A 144 -12.80 21.24 1.11
N GLU A 145 -12.93 22.12 2.11
CA GLU A 145 -12.21 22.02 3.39
C GLU A 145 -12.81 20.90 4.25
N PHE A 146 -12.01 19.87 4.52
CA PHE A 146 -12.44 18.71 5.30
C PHE A 146 -12.74 19.05 6.77
N HIS A 147 -11.93 19.93 7.38
CA HIS A 147 -11.93 20.14 8.82
C HIS A 147 -12.96 21.16 9.29
N ARG A 148 -13.47 22.02 8.39
CA ARG A 148 -14.46 23.04 8.73
C ARG A 148 -15.87 22.49 8.50
N LYS A 149 -16.57 22.25 9.60
CA LYS A 149 -17.94 21.73 9.63
C LYS A 149 -18.92 22.79 10.13
N HIS A 150 -20.13 22.78 9.59
CA HIS A 150 -21.23 23.63 10.00
C HIS A 150 -21.98 23.00 11.17
N GLY A 151 -22.14 23.77 12.24
CA GLY A 151 -22.97 23.39 13.40
C GLY A 151 -22.79 21.93 13.84
N MET A 152 -23.92 21.29 14.17
CA MET A 152 -23.98 19.90 14.60
C MET A 152 -24.32 18.93 13.44
N ASP A 153 -24.72 19.44 12.28
CA ASP A 153 -25.04 18.61 11.09
C ASP A 153 -23.77 18.03 10.44
N GLY A 154 -22.61 18.66 10.69
CA GLY A 154 -21.32 18.17 10.21
C GLY A 154 -21.06 18.46 8.73
N LEU A 155 -21.94 19.22 8.07
CA LEU A 155 -21.83 19.53 6.64
C LEU A 155 -20.69 20.52 6.38
N ARG A 156 -20.09 20.43 5.20
CA ARG A 156 -18.91 21.19 4.80
C ARG A 156 -19.31 22.16 3.69
N TYR A 157 -19.09 23.46 3.89
CA TYR A 157 -19.53 24.52 2.96
C TYR A 157 -18.42 25.48 2.55
N TRP A 158 -17.18 25.21 2.94
CA TRP A 158 -16.05 26.10 2.72
C TRP A 158 -14.96 25.39 1.95
N ARG A 159 -14.16 26.15 1.22
CA ARG A 159 -12.98 25.65 0.52
C ARG A 159 -11.72 25.84 1.34
N VAL A 160 -10.67 25.07 1.03
CA VAL A 160 -9.36 25.14 1.69
C VAL A 160 -8.82 26.57 1.67
N THR A 161 -9.13 27.37 0.65
CA THR A 161 -8.74 28.79 0.51
C THR A 161 -7.22 28.99 0.42
N ASP A 162 -6.54 28.78 1.53
CA ASP A 162 -5.10 28.65 1.70
C ASP A 162 -4.88 27.70 2.90
N ARG A 163 -3.90 26.81 2.79
CA ARG A 163 -3.55 25.83 3.82
C ARG A 163 -3.16 26.46 5.17
N ARG A 164 -2.66 27.70 5.15
CA ARG A 164 -2.16 28.43 6.33
C ARG A 164 -3.23 29.23 7.05
N LEU A 165 -4.36 29.50 6.41
CA LEU A 165 -5.45 30.28 7.01
C LEU A 165 -6.17 29.47 8.09
N ALA A 166 -6.59 30.14 9.15
CA ALA A 166 -7.40 29.51 10.19
C ALA A 166 -8.76 29.09 9.63
N LEU A 167 -9.39 28.07 10.24
CA LEU A 167 -10.67 27.54 9.76
C LEU A 167 -11.75 28.63 9.62
N ARG A 168 -11.80 29.60 10.54
CA ARG A 168 -12.78 30.71 10.48
C ARG A 168 -12.63 31.62 9.26
N GLU A 169 -11.44 31.69 8.66
CA GLU A 169 -11.09 32.59 7.55
C GLU A 169 -11.34 31.94 6.18
N LYS A 170 -11.64 30.64 6.15
CA LYS A 170 -11.98 29.90 4.92
C LYS A 170 -13.22 30.51 4.28
N VAL A 171 -13.23 30.62 2.96
CA VAL A 171 -14.34 31.23 2.23
C VAL A 171 -15.31 30.16 1.69
N PRO A 172 -16.55 30.52 1.30
CA PRO A 172 -17.51 29.57 0.76
C PRO A 172 -16.95 28.75 -0.42
N TYR A 173 -17.39 27.49 -0.48
CA TYR A 173 -17.02 26.55 -1.54
C TYR A 173 -17.71 26.91 -2.86
N ASP A 174 -16.95 26.86 -3.96
CA ASP A 174 -17.46 27.03 -5.33
C ASP A 174 -17.24 25.72 -6.11
N PRO A 175 -18.30 24.94 -6.36
CA PRO A 175 -18.20 23.68 -7.09
C PRO A 175 -17.65 23.81 -8.51
N ASN A 176 -17.89 24.94 -9.19
CA ASN A 176 -17.41 25.13 -10.56
C ASN A 176 -15.90 25.34 -10.58
N ALA A 177 -15.39 26.20 -9.70
CA ALA A 177 -13.95 26.43 -9.55
C ALA A 177 -13.22 25.15 -9.10
N ALA A 178 -13.83 24.37 -8.20
CA ALA A 178 -13.28 23.09 -7.76
C ALA A 178 -13.20 22.07 -8.91
N ARG A 179 -14.23 22.02 -9.77
CA ARG A 179 -14.24 21.15 -10.95
C ARG A 179 -13.20 21.55 -11.98
N GLU A 180 -13.07 22.84 -12.28
CA GLU A 180 -12.02 23.36 -13.18
C GLU A 180 -10.63 23.01 -12.65
N ARG A 181 -10.42 23.15 -11.33
CA ARG A 181 -9.16 22.78 -10.68
C ARG A 181 -8.88 21.28 -10.76
N ALA A 182 -9.89 20.43 -10.57
CA ALA A 182 -9.77 18.98 -10.73
C ALA A 182 -9.35 18.59 -12.15
N GLU A 183 -9.90 19.23 -13.18
CA GLU A 183 -9.49 19.04 -14.57
C GLU A 183 -8.01 19.43 -14.79
N ALA A 184 -7.61 20.62 -14.34
CA ALA A 184 -6.23 21.09 -14.48
C ALA A 184 -5.22 20.17 -13.75
N HIS A 185 -5.55 19.69 -12.55
CA HIS A 185 -4.72 18.71 -11.84
C HIS A 185 -4.71 17.34 -12.50
N ALA A 186 -5.78 16.96 -13.19
CA ALA A 186 -5.80 15.75 -13.99
C ALA A 186 -4.90 15.88 -15.23
N ASP A 187 -4.87 17.05 -15.89
CA ASP A 187 -3.91 17.33 -16.98
C ASP A 187 -2.46 17.21 -16.50
N HIS A 188 -2.14 17.85 -15.37
CA HIS A 188 -0.79 17.78 -14.81
C HIS A 188 -0.39 16.34 -14.44
N PHE A 189 -1.30 15.58 -13.80
CA PHE A 189 -1.02 14.19 -13.44
C PHE A 189 -0.87 13.28 -14.66
N ALA A 190 -1.70 13.44 -15.68
CA ALA A 190 -1.58 12.66 -16.91
C ALA A 190 -0.23 12.91 -17.60
N SER A 191 0.19 14.19 -17.71
CA SER A 191 1.51 14.56 -18.23
C SER A 191 2.64 13.93 -17.41
N LEU A 192 2.56 13.96 -16.08
CA LEU A 192 3.53 13.35 -15.19
C LEU A 192 3.69 11.84 -15.44
N VAL A 193 2.57 11.12 -15.62
CA VAL A 193 2.56 9.68 -15.92
C VAL A 193 3.19 9.41 -17.29
N ILE A 194 2.79 10.16 -18.31
CA ILE A 194 3.30 10.02 -19.69
C ILE A 194 4.81 10.28 -19.72
N GLU A 195 5.28 11.35 -19.09
CA GLU A 195 6.70 11.69 -19.00
C GLU A 195 7.49 10.61 -18.26
N THR A 196 6.99 10.11 -17.13
CA THR A 196 7.66 9.05 -16.36
C THR A 196 7.84 7.78 -17.20
N LEU A 197 6.80 7.39 -17.95
CA LEU A 197 6.87 6.23 -18.83
C LEU A 197 7.78 6.47 -20.05
N ARG A 198 7.75 7.68 -20.62
CA ARG A 198 8.62 8.06 -21.74
C ARG A 198 10.09 8.02 -21.33
N GLU A 199 10.45 8.68 -20.24
CA GLU A 199 11.81 8.71 -19.69
C GLU A 199 12.30 7.29 -19.39
N HIS A 200 11.43 6.45 -18.79
CA HIS A 200 11.77 5.05 -18.55
C HIS A 200 12.05 4.29 -19.86
N ARG A 201 11.20 4.49 -20.88
CA ARG A 201 11.35 3.84 -22.19
C ARG A 201 12.63 4.31 -22.90
N GLU A 202 12.95 5.59 -22.84
CA GLU A 202 14.16 6.18 -23.41
C GLU A 202 15.42 5.66 -22.72
N ALA A 203 15.41 5.58 -21.38
CA ALA A 203 16.56 5.12 -20.60
C ALA A 203 16.81 3.61 -20.72
N THR A 204 15.76 2.80 -20.86
CA THR A 204 15.87 1.33 -20.73
C THR A 204 15.52 0.55 -22.00
N GLY A 205 14.88 1.19 -22.98
CA GLY A 205 14.30 0.54 -24.16
C GLY A 205 13.06 -0.33 -23.85
N ARG A 206 12.59 -0.37 -22.59
CA ARG A 206 11.56 -1.31 -22.12
C ARG A 206 10.25 -0.61 -21.80
N THR A 207 9.14 -1.36 -21.89
CA THR A 207 7.83 -0.89 -21.40
C THR A 207 7.88 -0.79 -19.87
N GLY A 208 7.68 0.43 -19.36
CA GLY A 208 7.58 0.70 -17.92
C GLY A 208 6.14 0.59 -17.40
N VAL A 209 5.99 0.71 -16.09
CA VAL A 209 4.71 0.79 -15.39
C VAL A 209 4.75 1.88 -14.32
N VAL A 210 3.67 2.66 -14.21
CA VAL A 210 3.46 3.58 -13.08
C VAL A 210 2.41 2.95 -12.18
N VAL A 211 2.79 2.67 -10.94
CA VAL A 211 1.89 2.10 -9.92
C VAL A 211 1.63 3.20 -8.90
N ALA A 212 0.43 3.76 -8.92
CA ALA A 212 0.03 4.85 -8.02
C ALA A 212 -1.00 4.34 -7.00
N PRO A 213 -0.56 3.62 -5.94
CA PRO A 213 -1.45 3.12 -4.90
C PRO A 213 -1.82 4.24 -3.92
N PHE A 214 -3.11 4.32 -3.59
CA PHE A 214 -3.66 5.29 -2.64
C PHE A 214 -4.76 4.63 -1.81
N ASP A 215 -4.94 5.09 -0.58
CA ASP A 215 -6.11 4.72 0.22
C ASP A 215 -7.39 5.19 -0.47
N THR A 216 -8.40 4.33 -0.56
CA THR A 216 -9.58 4.60 -1.38
C THR A 216 -10.38 5.79 -0.85
N GLU A 217 -10.45 5.94 0.48
CA GLU A 217 -11.12 7.04 1.18
C GLU A 217 -10.48 8.39 0.88
N LEU A 218 -9.27 8.45 0.32
CA LEU A 218 -8.72 9.70 -0.17
C LEU A 218 -9.69 10.34 -1.18
N PHE A 219 -10.26 9.55 -2.08
CA PHE A 219 -11.11 10.06 -3.16
C PHE A 219 -12.58 10.09 -2.74
N GLY A 220 -13.07 11.29 -2.43
CA GLY A 220 -14.47 11.61 -2.14
C GLY A 220 -14.74 11.87 -0.66
N HIS A 221 -13.91 11.31 0.24
CA HIS A 221 -14.02 11.58 1.67
C HIS A 221 -13.04 12.66 2.13
N TRP A 222 -11.73 12.39 2.11
CA TRP A 222 -10.69 13.35 2.50
C TRP A 222 -10.51 14.44 1.46
N TRP A 223 -10.40 14.05 0.19
CA TRP A 223 -10.41 14.94 -0.97
C TRP A 223 -11.73 14.77 -1.72
N PHE A 224 -12.66 15.69 -1.50
CA PHE A 224 -14.04 15.56 -1.98
C PHE A 224 -14.13 15.45 -3.52
N GLU A 225 -13.30 16.19 -4.24
CA GLU A 225 -13.24 16.22 -5.70
C GLU A 225 -12.43 15.08 -6.31
N GLY A 226 -11.81 14.24 -5.47
CA GLY A 226 -10.99 13.11 -5.90
C GLY A 226 -11.64 12.20 -6.95
N PRO A 227 -12.95 11.86 -6.89
CA PRO A 227 -13.59 11.06 -7.92
C PRO A 227 -13.68 11.77 -9.29
N TRP A 228 -13.91 13.09 -9.32
CA TRP A 228 -13.90 13.86 -10.56
C TRP A 228 -12.50 13.90 -11.18
N TRP A 229 -11.49 14.09 -10.34
CA TRP A 229 -10.09 14.05 -10.78
C TRP A 229 -9.72 12.65 -11.32
N LEU A 230 -10.09 11.57 -10.63
CA LEU A 230 -9.83 10.20 -11.10
C LEU A 230 -10.46 9.93 -12.46
N GLU A 231 -11.72 10.32 -12.65
CA GLU A 231 -12.39 10.21 -13.95
C GLU A 231 -11.63 10.99 -15.04
N ALA A 232 -11.29 12.26 -14.77
CA ALA A 232 -10.59 13.11 -15.71
C ALA A 232 -9.20 12.57 -16.07
N VAL A 233 -8.44 12.04 -15.10
CA VAL A 233 -7.13 11.40 -15.34
C VAL A 233 -7.28 10.21 -16.28
N LEU A 234 -8.26 9.33 -16.03
CA LEU A 234 -8.48 8.14 -16.87
C LEU A 234 -8.81 8.52 -18.31
N ARG A 235 -9.65 9.55 -18.50
CA ARG A 235 -9.99 10.07 -19.85
C ARG A 235 -8.78 10.69 -20.55
N LYS A 236 -7.94 11.44 -19.82
CA LYS A 236 -6.76 12.10 -20.40
C LYS A 236 -5.65 11.10 -20.76
N LEU A 237 -5.55 9.98 -20.05
CA LEU A 237 -4.60 8.91 -20.38
C LEU A 237 -5.06 8.02 -21.54
N GLU A 238 -6.36 8.03 -21.88
CA GLU A 238 -6.93 7.23 -22.96
C GLU A 238 -6.20 7.49 -24.29
N GLY A 239 -5.81 6.42 -24.97
CA GLY A 239 -5.08 6.48 -26.24
C GLY A 239 -3.59 6.88 -26.13
N GLN A 240 -3.12 7.28 -24.94
CA GLN A 240 -1.73 7.67 -24.70
C GLN A 240 -0.98 6.66 -23.82
N VAL A 241 -1.67 6.07 -22.84
CA VAL A 241 -1.13 5.08 -21.90
C VAL A 241 -2.16 3.98 -21.68
N ASP A 242 -1.70 2.73 -21.68
CA ASP A 242 -2.55 1.58 -21.35
C ASP A 242 -2.85 1.54 -19.84
N VAL A 243 -4.08 1.93 -19.45
CA VAL A 243 -4.56 1.76 -18.08
C VAL A 243 -5.08 0.33 -17.90
N VAL A 244 -4.26 -0.52 -17.25
CA VAL A 244 -4.51 -1.96 -17.16
C VAL A 244 -4.51 -2.47 -15.72
N THR A 245 -5.10 -3.64 -15.50
CA THR A 245 -4.96 -4.31 -14.21
C THR A 245 -3.53 -4.84 -14.02
N ALA A 246 -3.03 -4.87 -12.78
CA ALA A 246 -1.71 -5.42 -12.46
C ALA A 246 -1.53 -6.86 -12.97
N SER A 247 -2.59 -7.67 -12.94
CA SER A 247 -2.54 -9.04 -13.43
C SER A 247 -2.33 -9.12 -14.95
N ASP A 248 -2.99 -8.25 -15.71
CA ASP A 248 -2.92 -8.27 -17.17
C ASP A 248 -1.60 -7.64 -17.64
N PHE A 249 -1.13 -6.59 -16.95
CA PHE A 249 0.22 -6.05 -17.15
C PHE A 249 1.30 -7.12 -16.95
N LEU A 250 1.28 -7.84 -15.81
CA LEU A 250 2.26 -8.88 -15.51
C LEU A 250 2.19 -10.09 -16.45
N ALA A 251 1.04 -10.34 -17.07
CA ALA A 251 0.89 -11.38 -18.08
C ALA A 251 1.52 -10.96 -19.42
N ALA A 252 1.35 -9.70 -19.83
CA ALA A 252 1.93 -9.15 -21.05
C ALA A 252 3.44 -8.83 -20.91
N HIS A 253 3.85 -8.42 -19.71
CA HIS A 253 5.20 -7.95 -19.39
C HIS A 253 5.75 -8.70 -18.15
N PRO A 254 6.06 -10.01 -18.27
CA PRO A 254 6.55 -10.80 -17.15
C PRO A 254 7.90 -10.25 -16.63
N PRO A 255 8.13 -10.24 -15.30
CA PRO A 255 9.37 -9.71 -14.75
C PRO A 255 10.60 -10.50 -15.24
N ARG A 256 11.63 -9.77 -15.68
CA ARG A 256 12.87 -10.36 -16.22
C ARG A 256 13.92 -10.67 -15.15
N SER A 257 13.88 -9.92 -14.06
CA SER A 257 14.88 -9.98 -12.99
C SER A 257 14.27 -10.54 -11.71
N THR A 258 15.08 -11.30 -10.99
CA THR A 258 14.77 -11.75 -9.63
C THR A 258 15.64 -10.96 -8.65
N ILE A 259 15.01 -10.34 -7.65
CA ILE A 259 15.69 -9.49 -6.66
C ILE A 259 15.48 -10.02 -5.25
N ARG A 260 16.30 -9.53 -4.32
CA ARG A 260 16.09 -9.70 -2.88
C ARG A 260 15.61 -8.38 -2.30
N LEU A 261 14.48 -8.41 -1.60
CA LEU A 261 13.95 -7.26 -0.90
C LEU A 261 14.42 -7.26 0.55
N PRO A 262 14.76 -6.09 1.12
CA PRO A 262 14.90 -5.95 2.57
C PRO A 262 13.52 -6.03 3.25
N GLU A 263 13.50 -6.08 4.57
CA GLU A 263 12.28 -5.85 5.34
C GLU A 263 11.89 -4.35 5.36
N GLY A 264 10.59 -4.05 5.28
CA GLY A 264 10.09 -2.67 5.32
C GLY A 264 8.57 -2.56 5.12
N SER A 265 8.06 -1.34 5.07
CA SER A 265 6.63 -1.00 4.86
C SER A 265 6.49 0.34 4.12
N TRP A 266 5.31 0.70 3.63
CA TRP A 266 5.06 2.07 3.10
C TRP A 266 4.69 3.10 4.19
N GLY A 267 4.77 2.71 5.46
CA GLY A 267 4.46 3.57 6.60
C GLY A 267 5.58 4.57 6.88
N GLN A 268 5.35 5.44 7.87
CA GLN A 268 6.34 6.44 8.26
C GLN A 268 7.68 5.78 8.64
N GLY A 269 8.76 6.26 8.02
CA GLY A 269 10.11 5.73 8.22
C GLY A 269 10.42 4.43 7.47
N GLY A 270 9.51 3.90 6.64
CA GLY A 270 9.78 2.75 5.77
C GLY A 270 9.88 1.39 6.47
N HIS A 271 9.65 1.33 7.78
CA HIS A 271 9.81 0.12 8.59
C HIS A 271 8.58 -0.11 9.47
N HIS A 272 8.74 -0.72 10.65
CA HIS A 272 7.62 -1.15 11.48
C HIS A 272 7.27 -0.18 12.61
N TRP A 273 8.00 0.93 12.75
CA TRP A 273 7.90 1.84 13.89
C TRP A 273 6.48 2.33 14.17
N VAL A 274 5.68 2.58 13.13
CA VAL A 274 4.27 3.00 13.28
C VAL A 274 3.46 2.00 14.12
N TRP A 275 3.70 0.70 13.94
CA TRP A 275 2.98 -0.37 14.62
C TRP A 275 3.76 -1.01 15.77
N LEU A 276 5.07 -0.82 15.82
CA LEU A 276 5.96 -1.43 16.81
C LEU A 276 6.86 -0.37 17.43
N ASN A 277 6.40 0.15 18.56
CA ASN A 277 7.08 1.14 19.41
C ASN A 277 6.60 0.96 20.87
N ASP A 278 7.14 1.72 21.80
CA ASP A 278 6.80 1.61 23.22
C ASP A 278 5.30 1.84 23.49
N GLY A 279 4.65 2.74 22.75
CA GLY A 279 3.22 3.03 22.87
C GLY A 279 2.29 1.91 22.38
N THR A 280 2.81 1.02 21.53
CA THR A 280 2.06 -0.12 20.94
C THR A 280 2.53 -1.47 21.48
N ARG A 281 3.55 -1.50 22.34
CA ARG A 281 4.17 -2.71 22.88
C ARG A 281 3.16 -3.65 23.54
N TRP A 282 2.28 -3.11 24.38
CA TRP A 282 1.28 -3.88 25.13
C TRP A 282 0.31 -4.64 24.21
N ILE A 283 -0.02 -4.07 23.05
CA ILE A 283 -0.90 -4.70 22.05
C ILE A 283 -0.26 -6.00 21.56
N TRP A 284 1.04 -5.97 21.26
CA TRP A 284 1.75 -7.15 20.78
C TRP A 284 1.84 -8.25 21.83
N GLU A 285 1.96 -7.90 23.11
CA GLU A 285 1.96 -8.87 24.20
C GLU A 285 0.63 -9.62 24.28
N ASP A 286 -0.49 -8.90 24.12
CA ASP A 286 -1.82 -9.50 24.10
C ASP A 286 -2.07 -10.31 22.82
N VAL A 287 -1.67 -9.79 21.65
CA VAL A 287 -1.76 -10.51 20.37
C VAL A 287 -1.03 -11.84 20.45
N TYR A 288 0.23 -11.86 20.90
CA TYR A 288 1.00 -13.11 20.97
C TYR A 288 0.45 -14.10 21.99
N ARG A 289 -0.09 -13.62 23.11
CA ARG A 289 -0.78 -14.46 24.09
C ARG A 289 -2.04 -15.09 23.50
N ALA A 290 -2.85 -14.32 22.78
CA ALA A 290 -4.04 -14.79 22.11
C ALA A 290 -3.72 -15.79 20.99
N GLU A 291 -2.67 -15.54 20.20
CA GLU A 291 -2.19 -16.48 19.18
C GLU A 291 -1.81 -17.83 19.78
N ASP A 292 -1.05 -17.82 20.88
CA ASP A 292 -0.61 -19.05 21.55
C ASP A 292 -1.81 -19.82 22.11
N ALA A 293 -2.71 -19.14 22.83
CA ALA A 293 -3.92 -19.75 23.39
C ALA A 293 -4.82 -20.35 22.30
N PHE A 294 -5.02 -19.65 21.19
CA PHE A 294 -5.82 -20.14 20.06
C PHE A 294 -5.23 -21.42 19.46
N LEU A 295 -3.91 -21.45 19.25
CA LEU A 295 -3.23 -22.61 18.67
C LEU A 295 -3.22 -23.82 19.62
N ASP A 296 -3.13 -23.59 20.93
CA ASP A 296 -3.21 -24.67 21.91
C ASP A 296 -4.61 -25.32 21.92
N VAL A 297 -5.67 -24.51 21.86
CA VAL A 297 -7.05 -25.00 21.70
C VAL A 297 -7.23 -25.77 20.38
N LEU A 298 -6.68 -25.25 19.28
CA LEU A 298 -6.76 -25.92 17.98
C LEU A 298 -6.03 -27.28 17.98
N ARG A 299 -4.92 -27.40 18.70
CA ARG A 299 -4.17 -28.67 18.84
C ARG A 299 -4.94 -29.66 19.70
N ALA A 300 -5.49 -29.22 20.83
CA ALA A 300 -6.28 -30.05 21.73
C ALA A 300 -7.58 -30.57 21.08
N THR A 301 -8.21 -29.78 20.21
CA THR A 301 -9.41 -30.21 19.47
C THR A 301 -9.08 -31.16 18.31
N ARG A 302 -7.94 -30.98 17.62
CA ARG A 302 -7.51 -31.92 16.57
C ARG A 302 -7.07 -33.29 17.10
N SER A 303 -6.49 -33.35 18.31
CA SER A 303 -6.11 -34.62 18.95
C SER A 303 -7.32 -35.39 19.49
N ARG A 304 -8.37 -34.67 19.92
CA ARG A 304 -9.70 -35.22 20.19
C ARG A 304 -10.47 -35.41 18.88
N LYS A 305 -10.13 -36.41 18.07
CA LYS A 305 -11.00 -36.80 16.94
C LYS A 305 -12.36 -37.26 17.48
N ASP A 306 -13.32 -36.36 17.50
CA ASP A 306 -14.75 -36.65 17.65
C ASP A 306 -15.25 -37.27 16.32
N PRO A 307 -15.83 -38.48 16.33
CA PRO A 307 -16.40 -39.13 15.14
C PRO A 307 -17.52 -38.32 14.44
N THR A 308 -18.03 -37.26 15.06
CA THR A 308 -19.19 -36.50 14.55
C THR A 308 -18.85 -35.33 13.63
N MET A 309 -17.59 -34.90 13.53
CA MET A 309 -17.19 -33.88 12.54
C MET A 309 -17.02 -34.50 11.13
N ARG A 310 -18.12 -35.02 10.57
CA ARG A 310 -18.23 -35.19 9.12
C ARG A 310 -18.27 -33.82 8.46
N ARG A 311 -17.30 -33.59 7.56
CA ARG A 311 -17.30 -32.52 6.56
C ARG A 311 -18.71 -32.38 5.96
N ARG A 312 -19.38 -31.25 6.18
CA ARG A 312 -20.41 -30.81 5.24
C ARG A 312 -19.66 -30.33 4.00
N GLY A 313 -19.81 -31.10 2.92
CA GLY A 313 -19.24 -30.84 1.61
C GLY A 313 -19.84 -29.61 0.93
#